data_AF-Q098Z6-F1
#
_entry.id   AF-Q098Z6-F1
#
_cell.length_a   1.000
_cell.length_b   1.000
_cell.length_c   1.000
_cell.angle_alpha   90.00
_cell.angle_beta   90.00
_cell.angle_gamma   90.00
#
_symmetry.space_group_name_H-M   'P 1'
#
loop_
_entity.id
_entity.type
_entity.pdbx_description
1 polymer ?
#
loop_
_entity_poly.entity_id
_entity_poly.type
_entity_poly.pdbx_seq_one_letter_code
_entity_poly.pdbx_strand_id
1 'polypeptide(L)'
;MLVASVASAKDREPQIRNVLLPWRPDRLARLVYVAGEVATVLHFEKEVDPAGTKMEGWEGRFEPLAVAGKVVVLVPILDLTPEDRLPLVVTLVTGRRFPSPSRRTRTPWIIR
;
A
#
# COMPACT_ATOMS: atom_id res chain seq x y z
N MET A 1 8.86 12.19 38.71
CA MET A 1 9.99 11.81 37.83
C MET A 1 9.38 11.01 36.69
N LEU A 2 9.34 11.53 35.45
CA LEU A 2 8.79 10.81 34.30
C LEU A 2 9.96 10.12 33.60
N VAL A 3 9.98 8.79 33.57
CA VAL A 3 10.96 8.02 32.80
C VAL A 3 10.30 7.67 31.48
N ALA A 4 10.73 8.34 30.40
CA ALA A 4 10.32 7.99 29.05
C ALA A 4 11.11 6.74 28.62
N SER A 5 10.42 5.60 28.49
CA SER A 5 10.98 4.42 27.84
C SER A 5 11.10 4.70 26.35
N VAL A 6 12.31 4.95 25.87
CA VAL A 6 12.63 4.85 24.45
C VAL A 6 12.57 3.37 24.07
N ALA A 7 11.48 2.98 23.41
CA ALA A 7 11.40 1.70 22.73
C ALA A 7 12.46 1.71 21.62
N SER A 8 13.55 0.97 21.83
CA SER A 8 14.54 0.71 20.80
C SER A 8 13.85 -0.13 19.72
N ALA A 9 13.47 0.49 18.60
CA ALA A 9 13.14 -0.22 17.37
C ALA A 9 14.41 -0.97 16.96
N LYS A 10 14.49 -2.24 17.36
CA LYS A 10 15.53 -3.16 16.91
C LYS A 10 15.28 -3.34 15.42
N ASP A 11 16.26 -3.09 14.57
CA ASP A 11 16.20 -3.34 13.11
C ASP A 11 15.76 -4.79 12.86
N ARG A 12 14.45 -5.01 12.78
CA ARG A 12 13.85 -6.25 12.31
C ARG A 12 13.67 -6.06 10.83
N GLU A 13 14.38 -6.86 10.04
CA GLU A 13 14.08 -6.98 8.63
C GLU A 13 12.59 -7.38 8.49
N PRO A 14 11.79 -6.58 7.77
CA PRO A 14 10.37 -6.85 7.67
C PRO A 14 10.14 -8.16 6.92
N GLN A 15 9.18 -8.96 7.38
CA GLN A 15 8.78 -10.16 6.65
C GLN A 15 8.12 -9.74 5.33
N ILE A 16 8.38 -10.47 4.24
CA ILE A 16 7.84 -10.12 2.92
C ILE A 16 6.62 -10.97 2.57
N ARG A 17 5.52 -10.33 2.20
CA ARG A 17 4.33 -10.96 1.65
C ARG A 17 4.05 -10.49 0.23
N ASN A 18 3.88 -11.44 -0.69
CA ASN A 18 3.51 -11.16 -2.07
C ASN A 18 2.00 -11.28 -2.29
N VAL A 19 1.40 -10.28 -2.95
CA VAL A 19 0.01 -10.29 -3.36
C VAL A 19 -0.05 -10.11 -4.87
N LEU A 20 -0.50 -11.15 -5.59
CA LEU A 20 -0.76 -11.06 -7.02
C LEU A 20 -2.13 -10.43 -7.27
N LEU A 21 -2.14 -9.38 -8.08
CA LEU A 21 -3.35 -8.64 -8.41
C LEU A 21 -3.75 -8.91 -9.86
N PRO A 22 -4.62 -9.90 -10.11
CA PRO A 22 -5.09 -10.18 -11.46
C PRO A 22 -5.91 -9.01 -11.98
N TRP A 23 -5.79 -8.74 -13.28
CA TRP A 23 -6.55 -7.73 -13.98
C TRP A 23 -8.05 -8.06 -13.96
N ARG A 24 -8.83 -7.39 -13.09
CA ARG A 24 -10.31 -7.47 -13.04
C ARG A 24 -10.93 -6.09 -12.70
N PRO A 25 -11.37 -5.30 -13.70
CA PRO A 25 -11.89 -3.93 -13.52
C PRO A 25 -13.19 -3.81 -12.72
N ASP A 26 -13.85 -4.94 -12.51
CA ASP A 26 -15.24 -5.11 -12.10
C ASP A 26 -15.41 -5.63 -10.67
N ARG A 27 -14.31 -5.95 -9.96
CA ARG A 27 -14.37 -6.27 -8.53
C ARG A 27 -14.04 -5.05 -7.68
N LEU A 28 -14.96 -4.76 -6.74
CA LEU A 28 -14.85 -3.91 -5.56
C LEU A 28 -13.39 -3.75 -5.09
N ALA A 29 -13.01 -2.53 -4.70
CA ALA A 29 -11.76 -2.20 -4.05
C ALA A 29 -11.29 -3.36 -3.15
N ARG A 30 -10.18 -3.99 -3.54
CA ARG A 30 -9.63 -5.10 -2.75
C ARG A 30 -9.07 -4.51 -1.46
N LEU A 31 -9.55 -5.02 -0.33
CA LEU A 31 -8.88 -4.81 0.95
C LEU A 31 -7.54 -5.54 0.88
N VAL A 32 -6.44 -4.80 0.96
CA VAL A 32 -5.10 -5.36 1.10
C VAL A 32 -4.73 -5.25 2.56
N TYR A 33 -4.69 -6.39 3.23
CA TYR A 33 -4.23 -6.45 4.62
C TYR A 33 -2.70 -6.41 4.66
N VAL A 34 -2.16 -5.47 5.40
CA VAL A 34 -0.76 -5.22 5.70
C VAL A 34 -0.63 -5.29 7.22
N ALA A 35 0.19 -6.19 7.71
CA ALA A 35 0.48 -6.26 9.13
C ALA A 35 1.71 -5.39 9.44
N GLY A 36 1.78 -4.83 10.65
CA GLY A 36 3.02 -4.24 11.15
C GLY A 36 4.18 -5.22 11.03
N GLU A 37 5.38 -4.69 10.79
CA GLU A 37 6.60 -5.48 10.52
C GLU A 37 6.55 -6.36 9.24
N VAL A 38 5.49 -6.29 8.42
CA VAL A 38 5.36 -7.07 7.16
C VAL A 38 5.35 -6.15 5.94
N ALA A 39 6.43 -6.19 5.17
CA ALA A 39 6.49 -5.57 3.85
C ALA A 39 5.54 -6.30 2.89
N THR A 40 4.61 -5.56 2.30
CA THR A 40 3.65 -6.10 1.35
C THR A 40 3.99 -5.67 -0.07
N VAL A 41 4.18 -6.65 -0.94
CA VAL A 41 4.59 -6.48 -2.33
C VAL A 41 3.41 -6.79 -3.23
N LEU A 42 2.90 -5.76 -3.91
CA LEU A 42 1.79 -5.84 -4.83
C LEU A 42 2.31 -6.05 -6.26
N HIS A 43 1.96 -7.18 -6.87
CA HIS A 43 2.36 -7.52 -8.24
C HIS A 43 1.25 -7.20 -9.23
N PHE A 44 1.58 -6.42 -10.26
CA PHE A 44 0.68 -6.03 -11.34
C PHE A 44 1.07 -6.73 -12.65
N GLU A 45 0.09 -6.92 -13.56
CA GLU A 45 0.36 -7.54 -14.86
C GLU A 45 1.19 -6.64 -15.80
N LYS A 46 1.08 -5.32 -15.60
CA LYS A 46 1.70 -4.27 -16.42
C LYS A 46 2.56 -3.36 -15.57
N GLU A 47 3.46 -2.62 -16.21
CA GLU A 47 4.32 -1.66 -15.53
C GLU A 47 3.52 -0.53 -14.90
N VAL A 48 3.95 -0.16 -13.70
CA VAL A 48 3.40 0.89 -12.87
C VAL A 48 4.18 2.17 -13.12
N ASP A 49 3.45 3.25 -13.34
CA ASP A 49 3.96 4.61 -13.40
C ASP A 49 4.21 5.11 -11.96
N PRO A 50 5.48 5.34 -11.56
CA PRO A 50 5.80 5.86 -10.23
C PRO A 50 5.24 7.26 -9.98
N ALA A 51 5.21 8.13 -10.99
CA ALA A 51 4.78 9.51 -10.84
C ALA A 51 3.25 9.62 -10.66
N GLY A 52 2.51 8.71 -11.29
CA GLY A 52 1.05 8.62 -11.17
C GLY A 52 0.55 7.76 -10.01
N THR A 53 1.43 7.07 -9.29
CA THR A 53 1.06 6.13 -8.21
C THR A 53 1.27 6.78 -6.85
N LYS A 54 0.23 6.74 -6.00
CA LYS A 54 0.25 7.42 -4.70
C LYS A 54 -0.61 6.71 -3.67
N MET A 55 -0.23 6.87 -2.41
CA MET A 55 -1.03 6.50 -1.24
C MET A 55 -1.47 7.78 -0.53
N GLU A 56 -2.69 7.83 0.00
CA GLU A 56 -3.18 9.02 0.73
C GLU A 56 -3.17 8.75 2.24
N GLY A 57 -2.70 9.72 3.04
CA GLY A 57 -2.69 9.64 4.50
C GLY A 57 -1.68 8.64 5.08
N TRP A 58 -0.63 8.33 4.34
CA TRP A 58 0.39 7.33 4.71
C TRP A 58 1.50 7.89 5.59
N GLU A 59 1.68 9.20 5.57
CA GLU A 59 2.80 9.88 6.22
C GLU A 59 2.82 9.54 7.71
N GLY A 60 3.97 9.02 8.17
CA GLY A 60 4.16 8.58 9.57
C GLY A 60 3.65 7.17 9.89
N ARG A 61 3.02 6.47 8.94
CA ARG A 61 2.58 5.06 9.10
C ARG A 61 3.36 4.08 8.22
N PHE A 62 3.83 4.54 7.07
CA PHE A 62 4.61 3.77 6.11
C PHE A 62 5.91 4.48 5.74
N GLU A 63 6.90 3.70 5.28
CA GLU A 63 8.00 4.22 4.47
C GLU A 63 7.46 4.85 3.17
N PRO A 64 8.23 5.75 2.52
CA PRO A 64 7.88 6.27 1.21
C PRO A 64 7.51 5.17 0.22
N LEU A 65 6.40 5.38 -0.49
CA LEU A 65 5.86 4.40 -1.44
C LEU A 65 6.90 4.07 -2.52
N ALA A 66 7.31 2.80 -2.58
CA ALA A 66 8.27 2.35 -3.58
C ALA A 66 7.56 1.68 -4.76
N VAL A 67 7.93 2.09 -5.97
CA VAL A 67 7.43 1.55 -7.24
C VAL A 67 8.59 1.08 -8.08
N ALA A 68 8.58 -0.17 -8.52
CA ALA A 68 9.63 -0.78 -9.33
C ALA A 68 9.05 -1.69 -10.41
N GLY A 69 9.10 -1.26 -11.67
CA GLY A 69 8.58 -2.01 -12.80
C GLY A 69 7.09 -2.34 -12.63
N LYS A 70 6.76 -3.60 -12.35
CA LYS A 70 5.38 -4.08 -12.16
C LYS A 70 4.96 -4.21 -10.70
N VAL A 71 5.74 -3.62 -9.79
CA VAL A 71 5.61 -3.85 -8.36
C VAL A 71 5.41 -2.54 -7.63
N VAL A 72 4.51 -2.57 -6.64
CA VAL A 72 4.38 -1.54 -5.59
C VAL A 72 4.70 -2.20 -4.25
N VAL A 73 5.58 -1.59 -3.46
CA VAL A 73 5.98 -2.09 -2.14
C VAL A 73 5.44 -1.15 -1.06
N LEU A 74 4.79 -1.76 -0.07
CA LEU A 74 4.26 -1.09 1.12
C LEU A 74 5.05 -1.60 2.33
N VAL A 75 5.74 -0.71 3.04
CA VAL A 75 6.48 -1.07 4.26
C VAL A 75 5.91 -0.25 5.42
N PRO A 76 5.15 -0.86 6.33
CA PRO A 76 4.67 -0.17 7.52
C PRO A 76 5.83 0.06 8.49
N ILE A 77 5.88 1.25 9.10
CA ILE A 77 6.86 1.60 10.14
C ILE A 77 6.27 1.51 11.56
N LEU A 78 4.95 1.33 11.67
CA LEU A 78 4.20 1.13 12.90
C LEU A 78 3.20 -0.01 12.72
N ASP A 79 2.72 -0.55 13.84
CA ASP A 79 1.56 -1.44 13.82
C ASP A 79 0.31 -0.69 13.35
N LEU A 80 -0.38 -1.26 12.37
CA LEU A 80 -1.62 -0.71 11.82
C LEU A 80 -2.82 -1.22 12.62
N THR A 81 -3.77 -0.34 12.91
CA THR A 81 -5.04 -0.70 13.52
C THR A 81 -6.11 -0.93 12.45
N PRO A 82 -7.23 -1.60 12.77
CA PRO A 82 -8.34 -1.74 11.82
C PRO A 82 -8.90 -0.40 11.29
N GLU A 83 -8.65 0.70 11.96
CA GLU A 83 -9.05 2.05 11.57
C GLU A 83 -8.10 2.66 10.54
N ASP A 84 -6.86 2.17 10.42
CA ASP A 84 -5.86 2.61 9.44
C ASP A 84 -6.21 2.10 8.03
N ARG A 85 -7.24 2.71 7.46
CA ARG A 85 -7.75 2.43 6.12
C ARG A 85 -7.22 3.47 5.13
N LEU A 86 -6.13 3.13 4.43
CA LEU A 86 -5.46 4.10 3.55
C LEU A 86 -5.79 3.85 2.07
N PRO A 87 -6.21 4.90 1.33
CA PRO A 87 -6.37 4.87 -0.11
C PRO A 87 -5.05 4.63 -0.85
N LEU A 88 -4.97 3.59 -1.67
CA LEU A 88 -3.91 3.42 -2.67
C LEU A 88 -4.48 3.61 -4.08
N VAL A 89 -3.84 4.50 -4.85
CA VAL A 89 -4.10 4.73 -6.27
C VAL A 89 -2.86 4.32 -7.06
N VAL A 90 -3.01 3.32 -7.93
CA VAL A 90 -1.92 2.85 -8.78
C VAL A 90 -2.17 3.24 -10.22
N THR A 91 -1.21 3.90 -10.85
CA THR A 91 -1.28 4.25 -12.28
C THR A 91 -0.33 3.34 -13.05
N LEU A 92 -0.80 2.73 -14.14
CA LEU A 92 0.05 2.01 -15.07
C LEU A 92 0.66 2.98 -16.07
N VAL A 93 1.80 2.62 -16.64
CA VAL A 93 2.46 3.38 -17.72
C VAL A 93 1.55 3.60 -18.94
N THR A 94 0.51 2.79 -19.11
CA THR A 94 -0.53 2.96 -20.13
C THR A 94 -1.50 4.11 -19.82
N GLY A 95 -1.31 4.85 -18.72
CA GLY A 95 -2.19 5.90 -18.22
C GLY A 95 -3.40 5.38 -17.45
N ARG A 96 -3.54 4.05 -17.32
CA ARG A 96 -4.66 3.42 -16.65
C ARG A 96 -4.51 3.49 -15.13
N ARG A 97 -5.59 3.82 -14.41
CA ARG A 97 -5.59 3.90 -12.94
C ARG A 97 -6.33 2.75 -12.27
N PHE A 98 -5.87 2.40 -11.07
CA PHE A 98 -6.49 1.49 -10.13
C PHE A 98 -6.77 2.19 -8.82
N PRO A 99 -7.98 2.04 -8.27
CA PRO A 99 -9.16 1.50 -8.95
C PRO A 99 -9.57 2.39 -10.13
N SER A 100 -10.26 1.79 -11.12
CA SER A 100 -10.73 2.54 -12.29
C SER A 100 -11.81 3.54 -11.88
N PRO A 101 -11.78 4.79 -12.34
CA PRO A 101 -12.83 5.78 -12.07
C PRO A 101 -14.11 5.44 -12.87
N SER A 102 -14.83 4.40 -12.50
CA SER A 102 -16.18 4.15 -13.03
C SER A 102 -17.20 4.98 -12.23
N ARG A 103 -18.19 5.56 -12.91
CA ARG A 103 -19.12 6.61 -12.41
C ARG A 103 -19.95 6.26 -11.15
N ARG A 104 -19.86 5.04 -10.60
CA ARG A 104 -20.69 4.59 -9.47
C ARG A 104 -19.93 4.21 -8.20
N THR A 105 -18.60 4.09 -8.23
CA THR A 105 -17.87 3.74 -7.00
C THR A 105 -16.44 4.25 -7.09
N ARG A 106 -16.17 5.35 -6.39
CA ARG A 106 -14.86 6.00 -6.30
C ARG A 106 -13.96 5.35 -5.25
N THR A 107 -14.25 4.11 -4.83
CA THR A 107 -13.61 3.52 -3.66
C THR A 107 -12.16 3.16 -3.99
N PRO A 108 -11.15 3.86 -3.42
CA PRO A 108 -9.75 3.50 -3.58
C PRO A 108 -9.49 2.12 -2.99
N TRP A 109 -8.36 1.51 -3.35
CA TRP A 109 -7.95 0.29 -2.64
C TRP A 109 -7.71 0.67 -1.19
N ILE A 110 -8.23 -0.14 -0.27
CA ILE A 110 -8.10 0.11 1.16
C ILE A 110 -6.99 -0.80 1.68
N ILE A 111 -5.88 -0.19 2.07
CA ILE A 111 -4.82 -0.85 2.82
C ILE A 111 -5.26 -0.89 4.29
N ARG A 112 -5.08 -2.01 4.99
CA ARG A 112 -5.51 -2.24 6.38
C ARG A 112 -4.46 -2.95 7.19
#